data_AF-A0A2S8BHF4-F1
#
_entry.id   AF-A0A2S8BHF4-F1
#
_cell.length_a   1.000
_cell.length_b   1.000
_cell.length_c   1.000
_cell.angle_alpha   90.00
_cell.angle_beta   90.00
_cell.angle_gamma   90.00
#
_symmetry.space_group_name_H-M   'P 1'
#
loop_
_entity.id
_entity.type
_entity.pdbx_description
1 polymer ?
#
loop_
_entity_poly.entity_id
_entity_poly.type
_entity_poly.pdbx_seq_one_letter_code
_entity_poly.pdbx_strand_id
1 'polypeptide(L)'
;MPVADLGVAALTDKLVHRRRGGYCYEHNNLMGYVLTALGFEVDRLAGRVVWMNPDGLDGPPHAETHQALAVHVPGVGEPYLVDVGFGGQTLTSPIRLIAGPAQQTPHEPFRLRTHGHGYVLETLVREVWQPLYTFTTEPRPLIDMEVGSWYVSTHPESIFVVGLSAALVTADARCNLRGRHLAIHSRGGQTERIAFDTAAQVLDALTGRFGIDVTGLGDVEARVAQVLDR
;
A
#
# COMPACT_ATOMS: atom_id res chain seq x y z
N MET A 1 13.92 -1.16 -12.87
CA MET A 1 13.72 0.24 -13.32
C MET A 1 13.18 1.02 -12.14
N PRO A 2 13.71 2.21 -11.85
CA PRO A 2 13.19 3.05 -10.78
C PRO A 2 11.75 3.48 -11.08
N VAL A 3 10.94 3.62 -10.05
CA VAL A 3 9.65 4.32 -10.13
C VAL A 3 9.94 5.77 -9.77
N ALA A 4 10.32 6.56 -10.77
CA ALA A 4 10.80 7.94 -10.58
C ALA A 4 9.78 9.00 -10.98
N ASP A 5 8.91 8.72 -11.95
CA ASP A 5 7.88 9.64 -12.43
C ASP A 5 6.54 9.30 -11.79
N LEU A 6 6.08 10.19 -10.91
CA LEU A 6 4.79 10.11 -10.22
C LEU A 6 3.76 11.10 -10.79
N GLY A 7 4.02 11.62 -12.00
CA GLY A 7 3.13 12.48 -12.74
C GLY A 7 1.89 11.74 -13.24
N VAL A 8 0.78 12.49 -13.39
CA VAL A 8 -0.52 11.92 -13.80
C VAL A 8 -0.43 11.12 -15.10
N ALA A 9 0.31 11.60 -16.10
CA ALA A 9 0.43 10.93 -17.39
C ALA A 9 1.12 9.55 -17.26
N ALA A 10 2.23 9.47 -16.54
CA ALA A 10 2.97 8.23 -16.34
C ALA A 10 2.16 7.21 -15.54
N LEU A 11 1.49 7.65 -14.48
CA LEU A 11 0.66 6.79 -13.64
C LEU A 11 -0.58 6.29 -14.38
N THR A 12 -1.28 7.15 -15.12
CA THR A 12 -2.43 6.74 -15.94
C THR A 12 -2.02 5.74 -17.02
N ASP A 13 -0.94 6.01 -17.74
CA ASP A 13 -0.41 5.09 -18.75
C ASP A 13 -0.08 3.71 -18.15
N LYS A 14 0.62 3.68 -17.00
CA LYS A 14 0.97 2.42 -16.34
C LYS A 14 -0.24 1.68 -15.74
N LEU A 15 -0.94 2.30 -14.81
CA LEU A 15 -1.94 1.62 -13.97
C LEU A 15 -3.28 1.44 -14.70
N VAL A 16 -3.63 2.32 -15.62
CA VAL A 16 -4.91 2.28 -16.34
C VAL A 16 -4.74 1.65 -17.72
N HIS A 17 -3.94 2.26 -18.60
CA HIS A 17 -3.87 1.83 -20.00
C HIS A 17 -3.15 0.49 -20.17
N ARG A 18 -2.03 0.28 -19.47
CA ARG A 18 -1.28 -0.99 -19.49
C ARG A 18 -1.78 -2.02 -18.47
N ARG A 19 -2.88 -1.74 -17.75
CA ARG A 19 -3.52 -2.67 -16.80
C ARG A 19 -2.52 -3.29 -15.79
N ARG A 20 -1.62 -2.44 -15.29
CA ARG A 20 -0.64 -2.82 -14.27
C ARG A 20 -1.13 -2.41 -12.89
N GLY A 21 -0.57 -3.04 -11.86
CA GLY A 21 -0.59 -2.48 -10.51
C GLY A 21 0.54 -1.48 -10.28
N GLY A 22 0.66 -1.05 -9.03
CA GLY A 22 1.79 -0.31 -8.50
C GLY A 22 1.96 -0.57 -7.00
N TYR A 23 2.83 0.19 -6.36
CA TYR A 23 2.91 0.28 -4.89
C TYR A 23 2.37 1.62 -4.37
N CYS A 24 2.59 1.94 -3.09
CA CYS A 24 1.96 3.06 -2.39
C CYS A 24 2.04 4.40 -3.10
N TYR A 25 3.21 4.81 -3.59
CA TYR A 25 3.38 6.07 -4.30
C TYR A 25 2.55 6.14 -5.59
N GLU A 26 2.46 5.05 -6.33
CA GLU A 26 1.72 5.02 -7.60
C GLU A 26 0.20 4.99 -7.37
N HIS A 27 -0.25 4.12 -6.46
CA HIS A 27 -1.66 3.99 -6.10
C HIS A 27 -2.22 5.28 -5.51
N ASN A 28 -1.54 5.85 -4.51
CA ASN A 28 -2.05 7.03 -3.82
C ASN A 28 -1.87 8.31 -4.65
N ASN A 29 -0.85 8.46 -5.50
CA ASN A 29 -0.82 9.60 -6.43
C ASN A 29 -1.92 9.51 -7.49
N LEU A 30 -2.14 8.34 -8.10
CA LEU A 30 -3.22 8.18 -9.08
C LEU A 30 -4.58 8.49 -8.45
N MET A 31 -4.85 7.95 -7.25
CA MET A 31 -6.07 8.26 -6.49
C MET A 31 -6.17 9.75 -6.19
N GLY A 32 -5.07 10.38 -5.77
CA GLY A 32 -5.04 11.82 -5.50
C GLY A 32 -5.42 12.64 -6.73
N TYR A 33 -4.85 12.34 -7.90
CA TYR A 33 -5.22 13.04 -9.16
C TYR A 33 -6.69 12.85 -9.52
N VAL A 34 -7.23 11.63 -9.35
CA VAL A 34 -8.65 11.35 -9.60
C VAL A 34 -9.54 12.18 -8.66
N LEU A 35 -9.24 12.18 -7.36
CA LEU A 35 -10.01 12.94 -6.36
C LEU A 35 -9.92 14.46 -6.60
N THR A 36 -8.75 14.98 -6.95
CA THR A 36 -8.61 16.39 -7.35
C THR A 36 -9.43 16.72 -8.59
N ALA A 37 -9.43 15.85 -9.61
CA ALA A 37 -10.27 16.04 -10.80
C ALA A 37 -11.77 16.00 -10.49
N LEU A 38 -12.18 15.31 -9.42
CA LEU A 38 -13.55 15.29 -8.91
C LEU A 38 -13.90 16.49 -8.00
N GLY A 39 -12.95 17.40 -7.75
CA GLY A 39 -13.17 18.63 -7.00
C GLY A 39 -12.84 18.56 -5.51
N PHE A 40 -12.17 17.50 -5.04
CA PHE A 40 -11.65 17.44 -3.68
C PHE A 40 -10.28 18.12 -3.57
N GLU A 41 -10.03 18.75 -2.43
CA GLU A 41 -8.68 19.17 -2.06
C GLU A 41 -7.94 17.98 -1.42
N VAL A 42 -6.70 17.75 -1.85
CA VAL A 42 -5.95 16.54 -1.51
C VAL A 42 -4.49 16.89 -1.17
N ASP A 43 -4.10 16.56 0.06
CA ASP A 43 -2.72 16.64 0.52
C ASP A 43 -2.05 15.27 0.48
N ARG A 44 -0.78 15.23 0.05
CA ARG A 44 0.06 14.02 0.12
C ARG A 44 0.73 13.97 1.48
N LEU A 45 0.68 12.81 2.12
CA LEU A 45 1.28 12.58 3.43
C LEU A 45 2.38 11.53 3.32
N ALA A 46 3.53 11.78 3.95
CA ALA A 46 4.61 10.81 4.10
C ALA A 46 4.42 10.00 5.39
N GLY A 47 4.69 8.69 5.31
CA GLY A 47 4.60 7.79 6.44
C GLY A 47 5.79 6.83 6.57
N ARG A 48 6.02 6.36 7.79
CA ARG A 48 7.07 5.41 8.17
C ARG A 48 6.40 4.09 8.55
N VAL A 49 6.70 3.03 7.81
CA VAL A 49 6.09 1.71 8.04
C VAL A 49 6.69 1.07 9.29
N VAL A 50 5.83 0.65 10.21
CA VAL A 50 6.17 -0.10 11.43
C VAL A 50 5.49 -1.48 11.50
N TRP A 51 4.73 -1.81 10.46
CA TRP A 51 3.98 -3.05 10.33
C TRP A 51 4.87 -4.27 10.49
N MET A 52 4.53 -5.14 11.46
CA MET A 52 5.23 -6.39 11.75
C MET A 52 6.73 -6.22 12.04
N ASN A 53 7.17 -5.00 12.41
CA ASN A 53 8.50 -4.80 12.96
C ASN A 53 8.55 -5.36 14.41
N PRO A 54 9.49 -6.25 14.76
CA PRO A 54 9.71 -6.70 16.13
C PRO A 54 9.86 -5.56 17.15
N ASP A 55 10.52 -4.46 16.77
CA ASP A 55 10.72 -3.29 17.65
C ASP A 55 9.50 -2.35 17.66
N GLY A 56 8.53 -2.57 16.75
CA GLY A 56 7.29 -1.83 16.67
C GLY A 56 7.48 -0.31 16.61
N LEU A 57 6.77 0.39 17.50
CA LEU A 57 6.85 1.86 17.65
C LEU A 57 8.01 2.32 18.55
N ASP A 58 8.65 1.39 19.26
CA ASP A 58 9.69 1.68 20.25
C ASP A 58 11.11 1.55 19.65
N GLY A 59 11.20 1.09 18.40
CA GLY A 59 12.43 0.96 17.63
C GLY A 59 12.99 2.27 17.06
N PRO A 60 14.17 2.22 16.43
CA PRO A 60 14.74 3.38 15.75
C PRO A 60 13.83 3.88 14.61
N PRO A 61 13.84 5.20 14.29
CA PRO A 61 13.02 5.73 13.21
C PRO A 61 13.30 5.06 11.85
N HIS A 62 12.25 4.57 11.19
CA HIS A 62 12.32 4.06 9.82
C HIS A 62 12.33 5.20 8.79
N ALA A 63 12.77 4.92 7.56
CA ALA A 63 12.62 5.86 6.44
C ALA A 63 11.15 6.13 6.10
N GLU A 64 10.87 7.29 5.50
CA GLU A 64 9.54 7.65 4.98
C GLU A 64 9.31 6.94 3.64
N THR A 65 8.82 5.71 3.72
CA THR A 65 8.66 4.77 2.59
C THR A 65 7.20 4.53 2.21
N HIS A 66 6.27 5.22 2.86
CA HIS A 66 4.85 5.14 2.56
C HIS A 66 4.29 6.51 2.20
N GLN A 67 3.30 6.52 1.32
CA GLN A 67 2.49 7.70 1.00
C GLN A 67 1.04 7.38 1.33
N ALA A 68 0.31 8.32 1.93
CA ALA A 68 -1.14 8.33 2.05
C ALA A 68 -1.69 9.71 1.64
N LEU A 69 -3.00 9.89 1.70
CA LEU A 69 -3.67 11.15 1.36
C LEU A 69 -4.50 11.68 2.53
N ALA A 70 -4.46 12.99 2.77
CA ALA A 70 -5.54 13.68 3.47
C ALA A 70 -6.45 14.33 2.44
N VAL A 71 -7.74 14.03 2.51
CA VAL A 71 -8.76 14.48 1.55
C VAL A 71 -9.75 15.36 2.28
N HIS A 72 -9.85 16.62 1.85
CA HIS A 72 -10.77 17.60 2.41
C HIS A 72 -12.09 17.54 1.66
N VAL A 73 -13.16 17.23 2.39
CA VAL A 73 -14.52 17.12 1.83
C VAL A 73 -15.25 18.45 2.06
N PRO A 74 -15.78 19.10 1.01
CA PRO A 74 -16.51 20.36 1.17
C PRO A 74 -17.61 20.27 2.23
N GLY A 75 -17.60 21.20 3.19
CA GLY A 75 -18.57 21.25 4.28
C GLY A 75 -18.29 20.31 5.46
N VAL A 76 -17.20 19.53 5.43
CA VAL A 76 -16.71 18.73 6.57
C VAL A 76 -15.50 19.43 7.18
N GLY A 77 -15.45 19.53 8.51
CA GLY A 77 -14.37 20.23 9.22
C GLY A 77 -13.05 19.48 9.24
N GLU A 78 -13.09 18.16 9.45
CA GLU A 78 -11.90 17.31 9.48
C GLU A 78 -11.66 16.61 8.13
N PRO A 79 -10.39 16.50 7.68
CA PRO A 79 -10.07 15.72 6.49
C PRO A 79 -10.27 14.21 6.74
N TYR A 80 -10.33 13.47 5.65
CA TYR A 80 -10.33 12.01 5.66
C TYR A 80 -8.95 11.47 5.26
N LEU A 81 -8.48 10.45 5.97
CA LEU A 81 -7.36 9.64 5.53
C LEU A 81 -7.83 8.69 4.43
N VAL A 82 -7.19 8.77 3.27
CA VAL A 82 -7.36 7.84 2.15
C VAL A 82 -6.02 7.17 1.86
N ASP A 83 -6.03 5.84 1.86
CA ASP A 83 -4.87 5.03 1.52
C ASP A 83 -5.32 3.76 0.79
N VAL A 84 -5.05 3.74 -0.51
CA VAL A 84 -5.30 2.59 -1.40
C VAL A 84 -4.01 1.92 -1.86
N GLY A 85 -2.90 2.16 -1.14
CA GLY A 85 -1.56 1.84 -1.58
C GLY A 85 -0.72 1.02 -0.60
N PHE A 86 -1.20 0.72 0.62
CA PHE A 86 -0.41 -0.01 1.62
C PHE A 86 -0.21 -1.50 1.28
N GLY A 87 -1.00 -2.06 0.37
CA GLY A 87 -0.97 -3.48 0.01
C GLY A 87 -2.05 -4.30 0.73
N GLY A 88 -1.71 -5.50 1.22
CA GLY A 88 -2.70 -6.47 1.72
C GLY A 88 -3.60 -5.94 2.84
N GLN A 89 -3.08 -5.06 3.69
CA GLN A 89 -3.80 -4.45 4.82
C GLN A 89 -4.22 -2.99 4.56
N THR A 90 -4.28 -2.55 3.30
CA THR A 90 -4.71 -1.19 2.95
C THR A 90 -6.13 -0.89 3.44
N LEU A 91 -6.41 0.39 3.69
CA LEU A 91 -7.77 0.86 3.98
C LEU A 91 -8.71 0.52 2.83
N THR A 92 -9.95 0.14 3.16
CA THR A 92 -11.00 -0.17 2.16
C THR A 92 -12.14 0.85 2.16
N SER A 93 -11.98 1.91 2.95
CA SER A 93 -12.85 3.08 2.98
C SER A 93 -12.07 4.25 3.59
N PRO A 94 -12.42 5.51 3.23
CA PRO A 94 -11.86 6.67 3.91
C PRO A 94 -12.25 6.63 5.40
N ILE A 95 -11.34 7.02 6.27
CA ILE A 95 -11.61 7.22 7.70
C ILE A 95 -11.36 8.67 8.06
N ARG A 96 -12.06 9.22 9.05
CA ARG A 96 -11.81 10.58 9.53
C ARG A 96 -10.39 10.66 10.09
N LEU A 97 -9.68 11.72 9.78
CA LEU A 97 -8.33 11.99 10.27
C LEU A 97 -8.41 12.58 11.69
N ILE A 98 -8.88 11.76 12.64
CA ILE A 98 -9.05 12.11 14.05
C ILE A 98 -8.55 10.96 14.93
N ALA A 99 -7.76 11.30 15.96
CA ALA A 99 -7.27 10.32 16.91
C ALA A 99 -8.35 9.87 17.90
N GLY A 100 -8.27 8.60 18.33
CA GLY A 100 -9.05 8.02 19.41
C GLY A 100 -10.05 6.97 18.92
N PRO A 101 -11.20 7.38 18.34
CA PRO A 101 -12.26 6.45 17.99
C PRO A 101 -11.83 5.34 17.02
N ALA A 102 -12.29 4.12 17.29
CA ALA A 102 -12.31 3.07 16.29
C ALA A 102 -13.34 3.41 15.21
N GLN A 103 -12.96 3.22 13.95
CA GLN A 103 -13.75 3.53 12.78
C GLN A 103 -13.96 2.25 11.98
N GLN A 104 -15.23 1.89 11.79
CA GLN A 104 -15.58 0.70 11.03
C GLN A 104 -15.30 0.92 9.54
N THR A 105 -14.72 -0.09 8.90
CA THR A 105 -14.58 -0.15 7.44
C THR A 105 -15.36 -1.37 6.91
N PRO A 106 -15.50 -1.55 5.59
CA PRO A 106 -16.05 -2.79 5.02
C PRO A 106 -15.32 -4.06 5.48
N HIS A 107 -14.06 -3.92 5.91
CA HIS A 107 -13.22 -4.98 6.47
C HIS A 107 -13.02 -4.77 7.98
N GLU A 108 -11.77 -4.76 8.45
CA GLU A 108 -11.44 -4.60 9.85
C GLU A 108 -11.70 -3.15 10.32
N PRO A 109 -11.99 -2.95 11.61
CA PRO A 109 -11.91 -1.63 12.23
C PRO A 109 -10.48 -1.07 12.16
N PHE A 110 -10.37 0.23 11.88
CA PHE A 110 -9.12 0.98 11.97
C PHE A 110 -9.26 2.08 13.02
N ARG A 111 -8.14 2.57 13.54
CA ARG A 111 -8.12 3.79 14.35
C ARG A 111 -6.85 4.57 14.13
N LEU A 112 -6.91 5.87 14.40
CA LEU A 112 -5.73 6.71 14.54
C LEU A 112 -5.47 6.90 16.03
N ARG A 113 -4.19 6.86 16.40
CA ARG A 113 -3.73 7.21 17.75
C ARG A 113 -2.63 8.25 17.62
N THR A 114 -2.59 9.23 18.52
CA THR A 114 -1.50 10.21 18.56
C THR A 114 -0.19 9.50 18.85
N HIS A 115 0.85 9.83 18.08
CA HIS A 115 2.20 9.31 18.27
C HIS A 115 3.22 10.35 17.81
N GLY A 116 4.10 10.78 18.73
CA GLY A 116 5.03 11.88 18.47
C GLY A 116 4.29 13.16 18.05
N HIS A 117 4.71 13.73 16.91
CA HIS A 117 4.10 14.93 16.31
C HIS A 117 2.97 14.64 15.31
N GLY A 118 2.50 13.40 15.24
CA GLY A 118 1.47 13.01 14.28
C GLY A 118 0.65 11.84 14.79
N TYR A 119 0.41 10.87 13.89
CA TYR A 119 -0.45 9.74 14.13
C TYR A 119 0.26 8.42 13.85
N VAL A 120 -0.26 7.35 14.45
CA VAL A 120 -0.11 5.99 13.98
C VAL A 120 -1.47 5.48 13.52
N LEU A 121 -1.52 4.87 12.33
CA LEU A 121 -2.68 4.09 11.88
C LEU A 121 -2.57 2.67 12.44
N GLU A 122 -3.64 2.21 13.07
CA GLU A 122 -3.74 0.86 13.62
C GLU A 122 -4.96 0.14 13.03
N THR A 123 -4.83 -1.17 12.79
CA THR A 123 -5.93 -2.06 12.38
C THR A 123 -6.19 -3.07 13.49
N LEU A 124 -7.45 -3.47 13.69
CA LEU A 124 -7.79 -4.52 14.63
C LEU A 124 -7.77 -5.89 13.91
N VAL A 125 -6.76 -6.71 14.19
CA VAL A 125 -6.63 -8.06 13.62
C VAL A 125 -6.61 -9.07 14.77
N ARG A 126 -7.53 -10.02 14.74
CA ARG A 126 -7.67 -11.06 15.80
C ARG A 126 -7.73 -10.44 17.20
N GLU A 127 -8.56 -9.41 17.37
CA GLU A 127 -8.76 -8.67 18.63
C GLU A 127 -7.52 -7.92 19.14
N VAL A 128 -6.45 -7.84 18.34
CA VAL A 128 -5.23 -7.10 18.67
C VAL A 128 -5.08 -5.92 17.73
N TRP A 129 -4.90 -4.72 18.31
CA TRP A 129 -4.55 -3.53 17.55
C TRP A 129 -3.11 -3.63 17.07
N GLN A 130 -2.90 -3.59 15.77
CA GLN A 130 -1.58 -3.69 15.15
C GLN A 130 -1.24 -2.38 14.42
N PRO A 131 -0.09 -1.75 14.72
CA PRO A 131 0.33 -0.50 14.09
C PRO A 131 0.86 -0.77 12.67
N LEU A 132 0.34 -0.05 11.68
CA LEU A 132 0.78 -0.16 10.28
C LEU A 132 1.91 0.82 9.97
N TYR A 133 1.64 2.11 10.14
CA TYR A 133 2.60 3.17 9.84
C TYR A 133 2.31 4.42 10.66
N THR A 134 3.35 5.21 10.90
CA THR A 134 3.25 6.55 11.48
C THR A 134 3.32 7.61 10.40
N PHE A 135 2.71 8.78 10.60
CA PHE A 135 2.73 9.89 9.66
C PHE A 135 2.45 11.22 10.36
N THR A 136 2.82 12.33 9.72
CA THR A 136 2.40 13.68 10.12
C THR A 136 1.38 14.22 9.10
N THR A 137 0.67 15.28 9.44
CA THR A 137 -0.28 15.95 8.55
C THR A 137 0.35 17.07 7.73
N GLU A 138 1.68 17.16 7.70
CA GLU A 138 2.40 18.12 6.87
C GLU A 138 2.26 17.71 5.39
N PRO A 139 1.67 18.55 4.52
CA PRO A 139 1.57 18.24 3.10
C PRO A 139 2.96 18.14 2.47
N ARG A 140 3.17 17.09 1.68
CA ARG A 140 4.41 16.88 0.94
C ARG A 140 4.26 17.26 -0.53
N PRO A 141 5.22 18.01 -1.11
CA PRO A 141 5.25 18.23 -2.55
C PRO A 141 5.53 16.90 -3.28
N LEU A 142 5.15 16.84 -4.57
CA LEU A 142 5.34 15.64 -5.39
C LEU A 142 6.81 15.18 -5.42
N ILE A 143 7.76 16.12 -5.49
CA ILE A 143 9.19 15.82 -5.56
C ILE A 143 9.69 15.01 -4.34
N ASP A 144 9.14 15.26 -3.15
CA ASP A 144 9.52 14.50 -1.95
C ASP A 144 9.00 13.06 -2.04
N MET A 145 7.85 12.85 -2.69
CA MET A 145 7.32 11.51 -2.97
C MET A 145 8.17 10.81 -4.02
N GLU A 146 8.67 11.51 -5.04
CA GLU A 146 9.58 10.96 -6.04
C GLU A 146 10.92 10.53 -5.42
N VAL A 147 11.46 11.30 -4.47
CA VAL A 147 12.66 10.93 -3.70
C VAL A 147 12.43 9.66 -2.88
N GLY A 148 11.32 9.59 -2.14
CA GLY A 148 10.94 8.38 -1.40
C GLY A 148 10.74 7.17 -2.32
N SER A 149 10.02 7.36 -3.42
CA SER A 149 9.75 6.37 -4.46
C SER A 149 11.04 5.84 -5.10
N TRP A 150 12.01 6.72 -5.37
CA TRP A 150 13.35 6.35 -5.82
C TRP A 150 14.02 5.43 -4.79
N TYR A 151 14.12 5.84 -3.52
CA TYR A 151 14.71 5.02 -2.47
C TYR A 151 14.05 3.63 -2.39
N VAL A 152 12.72 3.58 -2.32
CA VAL A 152 11.99 2.31 -2.19
C VAL A 152 12.13 1.43 -3.44
N SER A 153 12.28 2.00 -4.63
CA SER A 153 12.39 1.25 -5.89
C SER A 153 13.83 0.92 -6.31
N THR A 154 14.86 1.49 -5.66
CA THR A 154 16.25 1.27 -6.05
C THR A 154 17.19 0.88 -4.93
N HIS A 155 16.86 1.13 -3.66
CA HIS A 155 17.76 0.79 -2.55
C HIS A 155 17.98 -0.74 -2.52
N PRO A 156 19.24 -1.23 -2.51
CA PRO A 156 19.52 -2.67 -2.62
C PRO A 156 18.89 -3.54 -1.54
N GLU A 157 18.57 -2.97 -0.39
CA GLU A 157 17.91 -3.67 0.74
C GLU A 157 16.40 -3.39 0.84
N SER A 158 15.83 -2.61 -0.08
CA SER A 158 14.39 -2.38 -0.08
C SER A 158 13.64 -3.70 -0.29
N ILE A 159 12.62 -3.95 0.53
CA ILE A 159 11.76 -5.14 0.41
C ILE A 159 11.04 -5.25 -0.93
N PHE A 160 10.93 -4.14 -1.68
CA PHE A 160 10.33 -4.06 -3.01
C PHE A 160 11.36 -4.24 -4.14
N VAL A 161 12.66 -4.29 -3.83
CA VAL A 161 13.75 -4.57 -4.77
C VAL A 161 14.20 -6.02 -4.67
N VAL A 162 14.30 -6.54 -3.44
CA VAL A 162 14.85 -7.88 -3.16
C VAL A 162 13.81 -9.00 -3.27
N GLY A 163 12.52 -8.69 -3.28
CA GLY A 163 11.43 -9.65 -3.25
C GLY A 163 10.30 -9.33 -4.22
N LEU A 164 9.31 -10.21 -4.25
CA LEU A 164 8.07 -10.04 -5.00
C LEU A 164 6.91 -9.84 -4.02
N SER A 165 6.12 -8.78 -4.22
CA SER A 165 4.87 -8.57 -3.48
C SER A 165 3.74 -8.21 -4.43
N ALA A 166 2.56 -8.79 -4.21
CA ALA A 166 1.33 -8.40 -4.87
C ALA A 166 0.16 -8.51 -3.87
N ALA A 167 -0.78 -7.57 -3.94
CA ALA A 167 -1.94 -7.57 -3.07
C ALA A 167 -3.19 -7.20 -3.84
N LEU A 168 -4.32 -7.77 -3.43
CA LEU A 168 -5.64 -7.47 -3.95
C LEU A 168 -6.65 -7.58 -2.82
N VAL A 169 -7.53 -6.60 -2.69
CA VAL A 169 -8.63 -6.63 -1.73
C VAL A 169 -9.94 -6.63 -2.51
N THR A 170 -10.77 -7.64 -2.25
CA THR A 170 -12.12 -7.77 -2.81
C THR A 170 -13.15 -7.42 -1.74
N ALA A 171 -14.44 -7.56 -2.05
CA ALA A 171 -15.50 -7.36 -1.05
C ALA A 171 -15.44 -8.40 0.09
N ASP A 172 -14.81 -9.56 -0.14
CA ASP A 172 -14.87 -10.72 0.76
C ASP A 172 -13.51 -11.19 1.28
N ALA A 173 -12.41 -10.71 0.71
CA ALA A 173 -11.08 -11.19 1.07
C ALA A 173 -9.95 -10.18 0.83
N ARG A 174 -8.90 -10.32 1.64
CA ARG A 174 -7.57 -9.74 1.41
C ARG A 174 -6.64 -10.83 0.90
N CYS A 175 -6.15 -10.67 -0.32
CA CYS A 175 -5.14 -11.54 -0.93
C CYS A 175 -3.76 -10.85 -0.84
N ASN A 176 -2.77 -11.55 -0.31
CA ASN A 176 -1.40 -11.06 -0.20
C ASN A 176 -0.42 -12.15 -0.65
N LEU A 177 0.36 -11.86 -1.69
CA LEU A 177 1.41 -12.71 -2.24
C LEU A 177 2.77 -12.13 -1.87
N ARG A 178 3.62 -12.94 -1.24
CA ARG A 178 5.04 -12.66 -1.00
C ARG A 178 5.88 -13.82 -1.53
N GLY A 179 6.72 -13.57 -2.53
CA GLY A 179 7.48 -14.63 -3.20
C GLY A 179 6.53 -15.73 -3.71
N ARG A 180 6.69 -16.96 -3.21
CA ARG A 180 5.83 -18.12 -3.50
C ARG A 180 4.59 -18.25 -2.61
N HIS A 181 4.48 -17.45 -1.55
CA HIS A 181 3.47 -17.62 -0.51
C HIS A 181 2.29 -16.68 -0.72
N LEU A 182 1.13 -17.25 -1.04
CA LEU A 182 -0.14 -16.55 -1.12
C LEU A 182 -0.95 -16.80 0.16
N ALA A 183 -1.32 -15.73 0.85
CA ALA A 183 -2.28 -15.75 1.94
C ALA A 183 -3.60 -15.10 1.49
N ILE A 184 -4.73 -15.74 1.77
CA ILE A 184 -6.07 -15.22 1.51
C ILE A 184 -6.81 -15.16 2.83
N HIS A 185 -7.06 -13.96 3.32
CA HIS A 185 -7.83 -13.72 4.54
C HIS A 185 -9.26 -13.38 4.16
N SER A 186 -10.18 -14.32 4.41
CA SER A 186 -11.61 -14.09 4.22
C SER A 186 -12.19 -13.22 5.33
N ARG A 187 -13.26 -12.49 5.04
CA ARG A 187 -14.02 -11.73 6.06
C ARG A 187 -14.65 -12.62 7.14
N GLY A 188 -14.87 -13.91 6.83
CA GLY A 188 -15.33 -14.91 7.80
C GLY A 188 -14.25 -15.39 8.79
N GLY A 189 -13.05 -14.83 8.75
CA GLY A 189 -11.95 -15.15 9.67
C GLY A 189 -11.10 -16.35 9.25
N GLN A 190 -11.49 -17.09 8.21
CA GLN A 190 -10.67 -18.17 7.66
C GLN A 190 -9.49 -17.58 6.88
N THR A 191 -8.32 -18.19 7.06
CA THR A 191 -7.11 -17.87 6.30
C THR A 191 -6.67 -19.09 5.51
N GLU A 192 -6.68 -18.97 4.20
CA GLU A 192 -6.07 -19.94 3.29
C GLU A 192 -4.61 -19.55 3.04
N ARG A 193 -3.71 -20.53 2.99
CA ARG A 193 -2.30 -20.34 2.65
C ARG A 193 -1.90 -21.32 1.56
N ILE A 194 -1.35 -20.79 0.48
CA ILE A 194 -0.86 -21.55 -0.66
C ILE A 194 0.63 -21.24 -0.78
N ALA A 195 1.44 -22.29 -0.90
CA ALA A 195 2.84 -22.17 -1.29
C ALA A 195 2.97 -22.73 -2.70
N PHE A 196 3.35 -21.88 -3.66
CA PHE A 196 3.60 -22.31 -5.03
C PHE A 196 4.96 -23.02 -5.13
N ASP A 197 5.01 -24.05 -5.96
CA ASP A 197 6.22 -24.85 -6.20
C ASP A 197 7.14 -24.14 -7.21
N THR A 198 6.57 -23.46 -8.20
CA THR A 198 7.31 -22.90 -9.34
C THR A 198 7.02 -21.42 -9.59
N ALA A 199 7.95 -20.75 -10.29
CA ALA A 199 7.76 -19.37 -10.76
C ALA A 199 6.59 -19.25 -11.75
N ALA A 200 6.38 -20.25 -12.61
CA ALA A 200 5.23 -20.31 -13.51
C ALA A 200 3.89 -20.21 -12.76
N GLN A 201 3.71 -20.96 -11.67
CA GLN A 201 2.48 -20.89 -10.86
C GLN A 201 2.30 -19.50 -10.20
N VAL A 202 3.40 -18.86 -9.80
CA VAL A 202 3.36 -17.48 -9.30
C VAL A 202 2.93 -16.52 -10.41
N LEU A 203 3.44 -16.66 -11.63
CA LEU A 203 3.04 -15.87 -12.79
C LEU A 203 1.56 -16.08 -13.16
N ASP A 204 1.08 -17.32 -13.12
CA ASP A 204 -0.33 -17.65 -13.32
C ASP A 204 -1.21 -16.97 -12.27
N ALA A 205 -0.76 -16.92 -11.01
CA ALA A 205 -1.45 -16.18 -9.95
C ALA A 205 -1.46 -14.67 -10.23
N LEU A 206 -0.32 -14.07 -10.63
CA LEU A 206 -0.21 -12.64 -10.94
C LEU A 206 -1.15 -12.23 -12.09
N THR A 207 -1.18 -13.02 -13.17
CA THR A 207 -1.99 -12.71 -14.36
C THR A 207 -3.47 -13.07 -14.17
N GLY A 208 -3.75 -14.24 -13.58
CA GLY A 208 -5.11 -14.74 -13.39
C GLY A 208 -5.83 -14.12 -12.19
N ARG A 209 -5.26 -14.24 -10.98
CA ARG A 209 -5.91 -13.77 -9.75
C ARG A 209 -5.75 -12.27 -9.54
N PHE A 210 -4.55 -11.74 -9.72
CA PHE A 210 -4.27 -10.31 -9.51
C PHE A 210 -4.57 -9.46 -10.75
N GLY A 211 -4.83 -10.07 -11.91
CA GLY A 211 -5.22 -9.37 -13.13
C GLY A 211 -4.11 -8.47 -13.70
N ILE A 212 -2.85 -8.76 -13.39
CA ILE A 212 -1.70 -7.94 -13.79
C ILE A 212 -1.22 -8.40 -15.17
N ASP A 213 -1.24 -7.49 -16.15
CA ASP A 213 -0.61 -7.74 -17.44
C ASP A 213 0.93 -7.68 -17.30
N VAL A 214 1.61 -8.78 -17.65
CA VAL A 214 3.08 -8.88 -17.57
C VAL A 214 3.75 -8.85 -18.94
N THR A 215 2.98 -8.62 -20.01
CA THR A 215 3.51 -8.55 -21.37
C THR A 215 4.53 -7.41 -21.53
N GLY A 216 5.56 -7.65 -22.35
CA GLY A 216 6.60 -6.65 -22.65
C GLY A 216 7.64 -6.41 -21.54
N LEU A 217 7.65 -7.20 -20.45
CA LEU A 217 8.57 -7.01 -19.32
C LEU A 217 9.85 -7.87 -19.36
N GLY A 218 10.13 -8.52 -20.48
CA GLY A 218 11.25 -9.46 -20.61
C GLY A 218 10.97 -10.78 -19.89
N ASP A 219 12.03 -11.42 -19.38
CA ASP A 219 11.94 -12.73 -18.71
C ASP A 219 11.51 -12.59 -17.24
N VAL A 220 10.22 -12.32 -17.03
CA VAL A 220 9.62 -12.17 -15.71
C VAL A 220 9.70 -13.48 -14.92
N GLU A 221 9.51 -14.62 -15.57
CA GLU A 221 9.55 -15.93 -14.90
C GLU A 221 10.92 -16.21 -14.29
N ALA A 222 12.00 -16.01 -15.05
CA ALA A 222 13.35 -16.20 -14.55
C ALA A 222 13.66 -15.25 -13.38
N ARG A 223 13.18 -13.99 -13.42
CA ARG A 223 13.37 -13.06 -12.30
C ARG A 223 12.57 -13.49 -11.07
N VAL A 224 11.33 -13.93 -11.23
CA VAL A 224 10.49 -14.43 -10.12
C VAL A 224 11.11 -15.67 -9.49
N ALA A 225 11.69 -16.57 -10.29
CA ALA A 225 12.39 -17.76 -9.78
C ALA A 225 13.52 -17.42 -8.79
N GLN A 226 14.18 -16.27 -8.95
CA GLN A 226 15.26 -15.82 -8.06
C GLN A 226 14.77 -15.29 -6.71
N VAL A 227 13.47 -15.01 -6.55
CA VAL A 227 12.90 -14.32 -5.38
C VAL A 227 11.71 -15.06 -4.75
N LEU A 228 11.54 -16.36 -5.06
CA LEU A 228 10.44 -17.17 -4.50
C LEU A 228 10.44 -17.20 -2.96
N ASP A 229 11.62 -17.15 -2.33
CA ASP A 229 11.78 -17.25 -0.88
C ASP A 229 12.25 -15.92 -0.23
N ARG A 230 12.00 -14.79 -0.91
CA ARG A 230 12.43 -13.45 -0.47
C ARG A 230 11.28 -12.56 -0.02
#